data_AF-A0A6H1C9J5-F1
#
_entry.id   AF-A0A6H1C9J5-F1
#
_cell.length_a   1.000
_cell.length_b   1.000
_cell.length_c   1.000
_cell.angle_alpha   90.00
_cell.angle_beta   90.00
_cell.angle_gamma   90.00
#
_symmetry.space_group_name_H-M   'P 1'
#
loop_
_entity.id
_entity.type
_entity.pdbx_description
1 polymer ?
#
loop_
_entity_poly.entity_id
_entity_poly.type
_entity_poly.pdbx_seq_one_letter_code
_entity_poly.pdbx_strand_id
1 'polypeptide(L)'
;MTVTEWIGRTGPAVLPPVPRCVVPGCGRDRRSRTGLCARHRAASRRWIAAWNREHPDLSADVDLWLERRAEPLEDDSGTVLGSPTAVLFGLMPGTSGLELVMALQCRDGEGRHDFEPTAVRTIYLHMRRYAVTSFLALEEFTRPSLGDTERHVSALAGDVVRRVAAEHRRWSGIDERDPRLIHLAELDLTDHRRPGPRAAADLRGFRAEWIVAALTHWLRHSRLNTSTAVRMVGAWRLADEVLAVRDRPPDQLGASDMDAVVRVVHSRWDSVIEQRRRLQMLWQLIAYAHRVDELADVWDRISPQFGKNPVTHRPRASAMGAPP
;
A
#
# COMPACT_ATOMS: atom_id res chain seq x y z
N MET A 1 29.94 -24.26 58.98
CA MET A 1 30.35 -24.86 57.69
C MET A 1 29.70 -24.08 56.57
N THR A 2 30.49 -23.30 55.83
CA THR A 2 30.02 -22.51 54.68
C THR A 2 29.97 -23.37 53.41
N VAL A 3 29.26 -22.91 52.37
CA VAL A 3 29.23 -23.58 51.06
C VAL A 3 30.65 -23.74 50.50
N THR A 4 31.50 -22.73 50.68
CA THR A 4 32.91 -22.76 50.26
C THR A 4 33.74 -23.77 51.04
N GLU A 5 33.55 -23.89 52.37
CA GLU A 5 34.18 -24.94 53.17
C GLU A 5 33.70 -26.35 52.79
N TRP A 6 32.42 -26.50 52.44
CA TRP A 6 31.87 -27.77 52.00
C TRP A 6 32.43 -28.19 50.63
N ILE A 7 32.49 -27.29 49.65
CA ILE A 7 33.10 -27.53 48.34
C ILE A 7 34.58 -27.87 48.48
N GLY A 8 35.32 -27.12 49.31
CA GLY A 8 36.74 -27.36 49.57
C GLY A 8 37.01 -28.71 50.23
N ARG A 9 36.13 -29.19 51.11
CA ARG A 9 36.24 -30.52 51.76
C ARG A 9 35.80 -31.68 50.88
N THR A 10 34.76 -31.49 50.06
CA THR A 10 34.15 -32.60 49.31
C THR A 10 34.68 -32.74 47.89
N GLY A 11 35.34 -31.73 47.34
CA GLY A 11 35.85 -31.74 45.96
C GLY A 11 34.80 -32.22 44.96
N PRO A 12 33.56 -31.67 44.99
CA PRO A 12 32.48 -32.21 44.21
C PRO A 12 32.83 -32.14 42.72
N ALA A 13 32.61 -33.24 42.01
CA ALA A 13 32.87 -33.30 40.58
C ALA A 13 32.08 -32.18 39.87
N VAL A 14 32.79 -31.36 39.10
CA VAL A 14 32.15 -30.37 38.23
C VAL A 14 31.33 -31.13 37.20
N LEU A 15 30.00 -31.01 37.31
CA LEU A 15 29.11 -31.66 36.35
C LEU A 15 29.39 -31.08 34.95
N PRO A 16 29.40 -31.92 33.90
CA PRO A 16 29.55 -31.43 32.54
C PRO A 16 28.43 -30.42 32.23
N PRO A 17 28.73 -29.34 31.48
CA PRO A 17 27.73 -28.34 31.13
C PRO A 17 26.57 -29.01 30.40
N VAL A 18 25.35 -28.81 30.92
CA VAL A 18 24.15 -29.32 30.26
C VAL A 18 24.00 -28.59 28.94
N PRO A 19 23.76 -29.30 27.81
CA PRO A 19 23.68 -28.61 26.54
C PRO A 19 22.49 -27.64 26.53
N ARG A 20 22.69 -26.47 25.91
CA ARG A 20 21.68 -25.41 25.88
C ARG A 20 20.49 -25.77 24.99
N CYS A 21 19.39 -25.07 25.20
CA CYS A 21 18.21 -25.13 24.35
C CYS A 21 18.58 -24.73 22.90
N VAL A 22 18.08 -25.48 21.91
CA VAL A 22 18.37 -25.23 20.48
C VAL A 22 17.69 -23.97 19.90
N VAL A 23 16.83 -23.31 20.68
CA VAL A 23 16.22 -22.03 20.30
C VAL A 23 17.29 -20.93 20.34
N PRO A 24 17.54 -20.21 19.23
CA PRO A 24 18.52 -19.12 19.20
C PRO A 24 18.31 -18.11 20.33
N GLY A 25 19.39 -17.74 21.03
CA GLY A 25 19.37 -16.78 22.14
C GLY A 25 18.78 -17.29 23.47
N CYS A 26 18.37 -18.57 23.57
CA CYS A 26 17.87 -19.11 24.83
C CYS A 26 18.99 -19.54 25.78
N GLY A 27 19.15 -18.85 26.92
CA GLY A 27 20.13 -19.19 27.95
C GLY A 27 19.80 -20.41 28.83
N ARG A 28 18.69 -21.12 28.59
CA ARG A 28 18.21 -22.23 29.45
C ARG A 28 18.74 -23.58 28.99
N ASP A 29 18.93 -24.50 29.94
CA ASP A 29 19.37 -25.86 29.65
C ASP A 29 18.28 -26.71 28.98
N ARG A 30 18.69 -27.58 28.05
CA ARG A 30 17.76 -28.54 27.44
C ARG A 30 17.37 -29.61 28.46
N ARG A 31 16.10 -30.02 28.44
CA ARG A 31 15.57 -31.06 29.35
C ARG A 31 15.06 -32.31 28.62
N SER A 32 15.24 -32.44 27.30
CA SER A 32 14.76 -33.57 26.49
C SER A 32 15.69 -33.92 25.34
N ARG A 33 15.46 -35.12 24.80
CA ARG A 33 15.90 -35.56 23.47
C ARG A 33 15.57 -34.59 22.32
N THR A 34 14.51 -33.78 22.43
CA THR A 34 14.13 -32.79 21.41
C THR A 34 15.01 -31.53 21.37
N GLY A 35 16.05 -31.41 22.22
CA GLY A 35 16.90 -30.21 22.27
C GLY A 35 16.28 -28.98 22.94
N LEU A 36 15.02 -29.04 23.40
CA LEU A 36 14.28 -27.90 23.97
C LEU A 36 14.33 -27.85 25.51
N CYS A 37 14.28 -26.63 26.06
CA CYS A 37 13.98 -26.40 27.48
C CYS A 37 12.48 -26.64 27.77
N ALA A 38 12.08 -26.70 29.04
CA ALA A 38 10.69 -26.98 29.41
C ALA A 38 9.68 -25.98 28.83
N ARG A 39 10.02 -24.68 28.83
CA ARG A 39 9.18 -23.61 28.28
C ARG A 39 9.00 -23.76 26.77
N HIS A 40 10.09 -23.96 26.04
CA HIS A 40 10.06 -24.13 24.59
C HIS A 40 9.38 -25.43 24.16
N ARG A 41 9.51 -26.51 24.94
CA ARG A 41 8.74 -27.74 24.69
C ARG A 41 7.24 -27.53 24.83
N ALA A 42 6.79 -26.79 25.85
CA ALA A 42 5.38 -26.48 26.04
C ALA A 42 4.84 -25.54 24.93
N ALA A 43 5.66 -24.59 24.49
CA ALA A 43 5.34 -23.73 23.36
C ALA A 43 5.26 -24.50 22.03
N SER A 44 6.25 -25.35 21.74
CA SER A 44 6.30 -26.14 20.51
C SER A 44 5.13 -27.11 20.41
N ARG A 45 4.81 -27.84 21.50
CA ARG A 45 3.66 -28.75 21.52
C ARG A 45 2.34 -28.06 21.20
N ARG A 46 2.10 -26.88 21.80
CA ARG A 46 0.87 -26.10 21.54
C ARG A 46 0.80 -25.64 20.09
N TRP A 47 1.92 -25.19 19.53
CA TRP A 47 1.96 -24.75 18.15
C TRP A 47 1.79 -25.91 17.17
N ILE A 48 2.52 -27.02 17.34
CA ILE A 48 2.41 -28.22 16.50
C ILE A 48 0.96 -28.73 16.49
N ALA A 49 0.30 -28.76 17.66
CA ALA A 49 -1.10 -29.17 17.76
C ALA A 49 -2.07 -28.19 17.06
N ALA A 50 -1.77 -26.89 17.00
CA ALA A 50 -2.56 -25.94 16.24
C ALA A 50 -2.31 -26.07 14.73
N TRP A 51 -1.04 -26.16 14.34
CA TRP A 51 -0.62 -26.35 12.95
C TRP A 51 -1.25 -27.59 12.32
N ASN A 52 -1.16 -28.74 12.97
CA ASN A 52 -1.70 -30.00 12.44
C ASN A 52 -3.24 -29.98 12.34
N ARG A 53 -3.93 -29.09 13.07
CA ARG A 53 -5.39 -28.88 12.91
C ARG A 53 -5.69 -28.01 11.69
N GLU A 54 -4.87 -27.00 11.44
CA GLU A 54 -5.01 -26.06 10.31
C GLU A 54 -4.54 -26.70 8.99
N HIS A 55 -3.61 -27.66 9.05
CA HIS A 55 -2.98 -28.32 7.91
C HIS A 55 -2.95 -29.85 8.10
N PRO A 56 -4.09 -30.55 7.97
CA PRO A 56 -4.18 -31.98 8.27
C PRO A 56 -3.28 -32.86 7.39
N ASP A 57 -2.94 -32.40 6.19
CA ASP A 57 -2.09 -33.12 5.23
C ASP A 57 -0.58 -32.90 5.45
N LEU A 58 -0.19 -32.02 6.40
CA LEU A 58 1.21 -31.70 6.70
C LEU A 58 1.52 -31.95 8.17
N SER A 59 2.53 -32.79 8.46
CA SER A 59 2.97 -33.03 9.83
C SER A 59 3.98 -31.96 10.27
N ALA A 60 3.64 -31.21 11.31
CA ALA A 60 4.61 -30.34 11.99
C ALA A 60 5.43 -31.09 13.03
N ASP A 61 6.70 -30.73 13.14
CA ASP A 61 7.62 -31.18 14.16
C ASP A 61 8.32 -30.01 14.87
N VAL A 62 9.34 -30.33 15.68
CA VAL A 62 10.12 -29.33 16.42
C VAL A 62 10.97 -28.47 15.49
N ASP A 63 11.46 -29.03 14.38
CA ASP A 63 12.34 -28.32 13.45
C ASP A 63 11.54 -27.28 12.66
N LEU A 64 10.35 -27.65 12.18
CA LEU A 64 9.40 -26.71 11.57
C LEU A 64 8.96 -25.61 12.54
N TRP A 65 8.79 -25.95 13.83
CA TRP A 65 8.49 -24.95 14.85
C TRP A 65 9.65 -24.00 15.11
N LEU A 66 10.89 -24.51 15.14
CA LEU A 66 12.10 -23.71 15.30
C LEU A 66 12.25 -22.72 14.15
N GLU A 67 12.06 -23.20 12.92
CA GLU A 67 12.09 -22.40 11.70
C GLU A 67 11.05 -21.27 11.73
N ARG A 68 9.78 -21.63 11.98
CA ARG A 68 8.65 -20.71 11.75
C ARG A 68 8.25 -19.85 12.94
N ARG A 69 8.67 -20.19 14.16
CA ARG A 69 8.10 -19.54 15.36
C ARG A 69 9.03 -19.34 16.53
N ALA A 70 10.16 -20.03 16.63
CA ALA A 70 11.05 -19.79 17.76
C ALA A 70 11.62 -18.36 17.68
N GLU A 71 11.11 -17.47 18.53
CA GLU A 71 11.77 -16.21 18.88
C GLU A 71 12.76 -16.50 20.02
N PRO A 72 13.91 -15.82 20.07
CA PRO A 72 14.61 -15.64 21.34
C PRO A 72 13.62 -14.97 22.29
N LEU A 73 13.11 -15.72 23.26
CA LEU A 73 12.41 -15.08 24.36
C LEU A 73 13.49 -14.41 25.20
N GLU A 74 13.32 -13.11 25.45
CA GLU A 74 14.04 -12.39 26.49
C GLU A 74 14.13 -13.31 27.70
N ASP A 75 15.36 -13.50 28.15
CA ASP A 75 15.56 -14.07 29.45
C ASP A 75 14.90 -13.16 30.49
N ASP A 76 14.51 -13.72 31.64
CA ASP A 76 14.04 -12.90 32.76
C ASP A 76 15.22 -12.08 33.37
N SER A 77 16.35 -11.94 32.67
CA SER A 77 17.61 -11.36 33.15
C SER A 77 17.72 -9.85 32.96
N GLY A 78 16.68 -9.17 32.47
CA GLY A 78 16.73 -7.72 32.26
C GLY A 78 17.75 -7.29 31.20
N THR A 79 18.02 -8.14 30.21
CA THR A 79 18.95 -7.83 29.14
C THR A 79 18.36 -6.75 28.23
N VAL A 80 19.04 -5.60 28.15
CA VAL A 80 18.63 -4.45 27.33
C VAL A 80 18.56 -4.86 25.85
N LEU A 81 17.53 -4.38 25.14
CA LEU A 81 17.24 -4.56 23.70
C LEU A 81 18.44 -4.40 22.74
N GLY A 82 19.55 -3.80 23.18
CA GLY A 82 20.77 -3.62 22.39
C GLY A 82 21.83 -4.74 22.49
N SER A 83 21.63 -5.75 23.35
CA SER A 83 22.62 -6.84 23.53
C SER A 83 22.48 -8.02 22.57
N PRO A 84 21.29 -8.42 22.11
CA PRO A 84 21.19 -9.15 20.87
C PRO A 84 21.43 -8.13 19.75
N THR A 85 22.35 -8.40 18.82
CA THR A 85 22.26 -7.79 17.47
C THR A 85 20.78 -7.76 17.09
N ALA A 86 20.23 -6.63 16.63
CA ALA A 86 18.80 -6.50 16.35
C ALA A 86 18.38 -7.45 15.20
N VAL A 87 18.26 -8.75 15.47
CA VAL A 87 18.00 -9.83 14.50
C VAL A 87 16.50 -10.01 14.29
N LEU A 88 15.64 -9.12 14.83
CA LEU A 88 14.19 -9.27 14.71
C LEU A 88 13.80 -9.51 13.26
N PHE A 89 14.29 -8.72 12.31
CA PHE A 89 13.99 -8.93 10.89
C PHE A 89 14.84 -10.02 10.22
N GLY A 90 16.01 -10.37 10.77
CA GLY A 90 16.90 -11.41 10.23
C GLY A 90 16.36 -12.84 10.41
N LEU A 91 15.32 -13.02 11.23
CA LEU A 91 14.61 -14.29 11.38
C LEU A 91 13.43 -14.45 10.40
N MET A 92 13.14 -13.43 9.58
CA MET A 92 12.14 -13.53 8.53
C MET A 92 12.75 -14.19 7.29
N PRO A 93 12.01 -15.06 6.59
CA PRO A 93 12.52 -15.71 5.39
C PRO A 93 12.53 -14.74 4.20
N GLY A 94 13.44 -14.97 3.26
CA GLY A 94 13.55 -14.19 2.02
C GLY A 94 13.86 -12.71 2.25
N THR A 95 13.18 -11.85 1.49
CA THR A 95 13.34 -10.38 1.51
C THR A 95 12.34 -9.68 2.43
N SER A 96 11.36 -10.39 2.98
CA SER A 96 10.27 -9.81 3.78
C SER A 96 10.75 -8.95 4.96
N GLY A 97 11.85 -9.30 5.62
CA GLY A 97 12.45 -8.48 6.67
C GLY A 97 12.98 -7.14 6.17
N LEU A 98 13.67 -7.14 5.03
CA LEU A 98 14.19 -5.93 4.39
C LEU A 98 13.06 -5.04 3.88
N GLU A 99 12.03 -5.65 3.28
CA GLU A 99 10.86 -4.95 2.77
C GLU A 99 10.06 -4.27 3.87
N LEU A 100 9.89 -4.93 5.03
CA LEU A 100 9.23 -4.33 6.20
C LEU A 100 10.02 -3.13 6.73
N VAL A 101 11.34 -3.27 6.88
CA VAL A 101 12.21 -2.16 7.32
C VAL A 101 12.14 -1.00 6.32
N MET A 102 12.26 -1.28 5.02
CA MET A 102 12.17 -0.26 3.97
C MET A 102 10.82 0.47 4.03
N ALA A 103 9.70 -0.25 4.13
CA ALA A 103 8.39 0.38 4.22
C ALA A 103 8.22 1.27 5.45
N LEU A 104 8.79 0.87 6.60
CA LEU A 104 8.80 1.68 7.82
C LEU A 104 9.68 2.93 7.64
N GLN A 105 10.85 2.80 7.02
CA GLN A 105 11.71 3.95 6.69
C GLN A 105 11.03 4.93 5.73
N CYS A 106 10.32 4.43 4.72
CA CYS A 106 9.53 5.29 3.82
C CYS A 106 8.42 6.02 4.58
N ARG A 107 7.76 5.39 5.56
CA ARG A 107 6.79 6.08 6.43
C ARG A 107 7.44 7.18 7.23
N ASP A 108 8.59 6.92 7.85
CA ASP A 108 9.32 7.91 8.63
C ASP A 108 9.77 9.09 7.77
N GLY A 109 10.26 8.83 6.55
CA GLY A 109 10.60 9.88 5.59
C GLY A 109 9.41 10.76 5.17
N GLU A 110 8.18 10.24 5.27
CA GLU A 110 6.93 10.98 5.05
C GLU A 110 6.37 11.64 6.33
N GLY A 111 7.08 11.57 7.45
CA GLY A 111 6.62 12.09 8.75
C GLY A 111 5.53 11.25 9.41
N ARG A 112 5.34 9.99 8.98
CA ARG A 112 4.28 9.09 9.49
C ARG A 112 4.81 8.16 10.58
N HIS A 113 5.20 8.75 11.69
CA HIS A 113 5.77 8.05 12.85
C HIS A 113 4.72 7.29 13.67
N ASP A 114 3.43 7.58 13.48
CA ASP A 114 2.35 6.98 14.25
C ASP A 114 2.07 5.54 13.79
N PHE A 115 2.50 4.57 14.57
CA PHE A 115 2.03 3.19 14.50
C PHE A 115 2.13 2.53 15.87
N GLU A 116 1.27 1.56 16.14
CA GLU A 116 1.36 0.79 17.36
C GLU A 116 2.50 -0.23 17.22
N PRO A 117 3.48 -0.30 18.14
CA PRO A 117 4.56 -1.28 18.06
C PRO A 117 4.06 -2.73 18.04
N THR A 118 2.92 -2.98 18.69
CA THR A 118 2.22 -4.28 18.68
C THR A 118 1.77 -4.68 17.28
N ALA A 119 1.41 -3.73 16.42
CA ALA A 119 1.02 -3.97 15.04
C ALA A 119 2.19 -4.47 14.20
N VAL A 120 3.36 -3.83 14.34
CA VAL A 120 4.60 -4.28 13.67
C VAL A 120 4.99 -5.67 14.15
N ARG A 121 4.94 -5.91 15.47
CA ARG A 121 5.21 -7.24 16.05
C ARG A 121 4.26 -8.31 15.51
N THR A 122 2.98 -7.97 15.37
CA THR A 122 1.95 -8.87 14.85
C THR A 122 2.23 -9.22 13.38
N ILE A 123 2.55 -8.23 12.55
CA ILE A 123 2.94 -8.44 11.15
C ILE A 123 4.19 -9.34 11.07
N TYR A 124 5.22 -9.02 11.84
CA TYR A 124 6.46 -9.81 11.90
C TYR A 124 6.19 -11.28 12.26
N LEU A 125 5.47 -11.52 13.35
CA LEU A 125 5.08 -12.86 13.80
C LEU A 125 4.26 -13.61 12.75
N HIS A 126 3.40 -12.89 12.03
CA HIS A 126 2.58 -13.45 10.97
C HIS A 126 3.44 -13.93 9.80
N MET A 127 4.31 -13.07 9.28
CA MET A 127 5.20 -13.40 8.16
C MET A 127 6.10 -14.60 8.50
N ARG A 128 6.63 -14.65 9.73
CA ARG A 128 7.42 -15.81 10.19
C ARG A 128 6.59 -17.08 10.29
N ARG A 129 5.40 -17.02 10.89
CA ARG A 129 4.52 -18.19 11.07
C ARG A 129 4.19 -18.86 9.74
N TYR A 130 3.95 -18.06 8.70
CA TYR A 130 3.55 -18.53 7.38
C TYR A 130 4.70 -18.61 6.37
N ALA A 131 5.93 -18.37 6.81
CA ALA A 131 7.12 -18.36 5.98
C ALA A 131 7.01 -17.46 4.73
N VAL A 132 6.37 -16.29 4.87
CA VAL A 132 6.18 -15.35 3.76
C VAL A 132 7.53 -14.73 3.40
N THR A 133 8.00 -15.02 2.18
CA THR A 133 9.33 -14.60 1.71
C THR A 133 9.37 -13.17 1.21
N SER A 134 8.22 -12.60 0.81
CA SER A 134 8.09 -11.22 0.34
C SER A 134 6.66 -10.70 0.55
N PHE A 135 6.54 -9.41 0.85
CA PHE A 135 5.30 -8.65 0.86
C PHE A 135 4.65 -8.50 -0.53
N LEU A 136 5.40 -8.74 -1.61
CA LEU A 136 4.85 -8.78 -2.97
C LEU A 136 4.17 -10.12 -3.27
N ALA A 137 4.62 -11.20 -2.63
CA ALA A 137 3.99 -12.52 -2.73
C ALA A 137 2.69 -12.63 -1.89
N LEU A 138 2.27 -11.55 -1.21
CA LEU A 138 1.08 -11.53 -0.36
C LEU A 138 -0.24 -11.58 -1.13
N GLU A 139 -0.26 -11.48 -2.46
CA GLU A 139 -1.49 -11.62 -3.24
C GLU A 139 -2.08 -13.05 -3.16
N GLU A 140 -1.25 -14.07 -2.87
CA GLU A 140 -1.69 -15.46 -2.63
C GLU A 140 -2.06 -15.76 -1.18
N PHE A 141 -1.63 -14.95 -0.21
CA PHE A 141 -2.04 -15.07 1.19
C PHE A 141 -3.25 -14.17 1.42
N THR A 142 -4.41 -14.74 1.09
CA THR A 142 -5.72 -14.19 1.39
C THR A 142 -5.73 -13.39 2.70
N ARG A 143 -6.27 -12.16 2.63
CA ARG A 143 -6.56 -11.27 3.76
C ARG A 143 -7.21 -11.90 5.02
N PRO A 144 -7.86 -13.09 5.04
CA PRO A 144 -8.42 -13.66 6.26
C PRO A 144 -7.40 -13.97 7.36
N SER A 145 -6.12 -14.24 7.05
CA SER A 145 -5.15 -14.66 8.08
C SER A 145 -4.72 -13.50 9.01
N LEU A 146 -4.73 -12.26 8.52
CA LEU A 146 -4.67 -11.02 9.30
C LEU A 146 -6.07 -10.41 9.55
N GLY A 147 -7.12 -11.01 8.99
CA GLY A 147 -8.51 -10.53 9.04
C GLY A 147 -9.14 -10.66 10.42
N ASP A 148 -8.65 -11.59 11.24
CA ASP A 148 -8.99 -11.70 12.67
C ASP A 148 -8.17 -10.76 13.57
N THR A 149 -7.14 -10.09 13.02
CA THR A 149 -6.37 -9.07 13.75
C THR A 149 -7.01 -7.69 13.60
N GLU A 150 -6.87 -6.89 14.66
CA GLU A 150 -7.46 -5.56 14.79
C GLU A 150 -7.27 -4.69 13.53
N ARG A 151 -8.26 -3.84 13.23
CA ARG A 151 -8.29 -3.00 12.01
C ARG A 151 -6.99 -2.22 11.77
N HIS A 152 -6.30 -1.83 12.83
CA HIS A 152 -5.05 -1.07 12.77
C HIS A 152 -3.89 -1.91 12.20
N VAL A 153 -3.80 -3.22 12.52
CA VAL A 153 -2.78 -4.15 12.00
C VAL A 153 -2.98 -4.35 10.51
N SER A 154 -4.21 -4.62 10.09
CA SER A 154 -4.58 -4.77 8.68
C SER A 154 -4.28 -3.51 7.87
N ALA A 155 -4.53 -2.32 8.45
CA ALA A 155 -4.22 -1.05 7.81
C ALA A 155 -2.72 -0.83 7.61
N LEU A 156 -1.91 -1.16 8.63
CA LEU A 156 -0.44 -1.06 8.56
C LEU A 156 0.14 -2.07 7.57
N ALA A 157 -0.29 -3.34 7.61
CA ALA A 157 0.14 -4.36 6.67
C ALA A 157 -0.17 -3.96 5.21
N GLY A 158 -1.38 -3.44 4.97
CA GLY A 158 -1.74 -2.92 3.66
C GLY A 158 -0.89 -1.71 3.24
N ASP A 159 -0.49 -0.84 4.18
CA ASP A 159 0.44 0.28 3.91
C ASP A 159 1.83 -0.22 3.53
N VAL A 160 2.35 -1.23 4.24
CA VAL A 160 3.63 -1.86 3.92
C VAL A 160 3.62 -2.46 2.51
N VAL A 161 2.63 -3.31 2.20
CA VAL A 161 2.51 -3.93 0.86
C VAL A 161 2.51 -2.88 -0.25
N ARG A 162 1.74 -1.80 -0.07
CA ARG A 162 1.68 -0.72 -1.07
C ARG A 162 3.02 -0.07 -1.30
N ARG A 163 3.77 0.24 -0.23
CA ARG A 163 5.08 0.89 -0.31
C ARG A 163 6.09 -0.01 -1.00
N VAL A 164 6.13 -1.28 -0.58
CA VAL A 164 7.02 -2.28 -1.19
C VAL A 164 6.71 -2.44 -2.67
N ALA A 165 5.43 -2.52 -3.04
CA ALA A 165 5.01 -2.63 -4.43
C ALA A 165 5.34 -1.36 -5.24
N ALA A 166 5.16 -0.17 -4.67
CA ALA A 166 5.49 1.09 -5.33
C ALA A 166 7.00 1.23 -5.60
N GLU A 167 7.84 0.92 -4.60
CA GLU A 167 9.29 0.96 -4.77
C GLU A 167 9.80 -0.14 -5.70
N HIS A 168 9.22 -1.35 -5.63
CA HIS A 168 9.55 -2.41 -6.58
C HIS A 168 9.26 -1.98 -8.03
N ARG A 169 8.10 -1.39 -8.30
CA ARG A 169 7.77 -0.86 -9.64
C ARG A 169 8.74 0.22 -10.08
N ARG A 170 9.05 1.16 -9.17
CA ARG A 170 9.99 2.25 -9.46
C ARG A 170 11.38 1.73 -9.82
N TRP A 171 11.85 0.70 -9.12
CA TRP A 171 13.18 0.14 -9.33
C TRP A 171 13.26 -0.82 -10.52
N SER A 172 12.30 -1.74 -10.63
CA SER A 172 12.24 -2.72 -11.73
C SER A 172 11.87 -2.10 -13.08
N GLY A 173 11.18 -0.95 -13.07
CA GLY A 173 10.58 -0.34 -14.26
C GLY A 173 9.37 -1.11 -14.80
N ILE A 174 8.95 -2.20 -14.14
CA ILE A 174 7.83 -3.04 -14.54
C ILE A 174 6.62 -2.69 -13.68
N ASP A 175 5.54 -2.22 -14.32
CA ASP A 175 4.23 -2.03 -13.70
C ASP A 175 3.20 -2.88 -14.47
N GLU A 176 2.77 -3.99 -13.88
CA GLU A 176 1.80 -4.92 -14.46
C GLU A 176 0.34 -4.43 -14.33
N ARG A 177 0.12 -3.34 -13.59
CA ARG A 177 -1.22 -2.78 -13.44
C ARG A 177 -1.67 -2.17 -14.76
N ASP A 178 -2.99 -2.09 -14.92
CA ASP A 178 -3.58 -1.35 -16.03
C ASP A 178 -3.07 0.11 -16.00
N PRO A 179 -2.36 0.58 -17.05
CA PRO A 179 -1.81 1.94 -17.07
C PRO A 179 -2.89 3.02 -17.01
N ARG A 180 -4.15 2.67 -17.29
CA ARG A 180 -5.31 3.55 -17.15
C ARG A 180 -5.85 3.63 -15.72
N LEU A 181 -5.34 2.84 -14.78
CA LEU A 181 -5.72 2.91 -13.37
C LEU A 181 -4.64 3.62 -12.56
N ILE A 182 -4.76 4.94 -12.43
CA ILE A 182 -3.76 5.76 -11.74
C ILE A 182 -4.08 5.83 -10.25
N HIS A 183 -3.26 5.20 -9.42
CA HIS A 183 -3.45 5.21 -7.97
C HIS A 183 -3.11 6.58 -7.37
N LEU A 184 -4.09 7.21 -6.73
CA LEU A 184 -3.94 8.57 -6.19
C LEU A 184 -2.89 8.63 -5.07
N ALA A 185 -2.71 7.54 -4.33
CA ALA A 185 -1.71 7.46 -3.26
C ALA A 185 -0.26 7.58 -3.75
N GLU A 186 -0.02 7.37 -5.05
CA GLU A 186 1.29 7.41 -5.70
C GLU A 186 1.57 8.76 -6.39
N LEU A 187 0.61 9.69 -6.39
CA LEU A 187 0.76 11.01 -6.98
C LEU A 187 1.33 12.01 -5.97
N ASP A 188 1.99 13.08 -6.46
CA ASP A 188 2.42 14.21 -5.62
C ASP A 188 1.21 15.09 -5.24
N LEU A 189 0.46 14.62 -4.23
CA LEU A 189 -0.76 15.26 -3.79
C LEU A 189 -0.53 16.28 -2.67
N THR A 190 -1.26 17.40 -2.74
CA THR A 190 -1.26 18.45 -1.72
C THR A 190 -2.28 18.22 -0.60
N ASP A 191 -2.90 17.04 -0.52
CA ASP A 191 -3.90 16.74 0.51
C ASP A 191 -3.28 16.67 1.91
N HIS A 192 -3.94 17.26 2.90
CA HIS A 192 -3.58 17.09 4.31
C HIS A 192 -3.70 15.63 4.78
N ARG A 193 -4.59 14.85 4.14
CA ARG A 193 -4.77 13.42 4.40
C ARG A 193 -4.59 12.67 3.09
N ARG A 194 -3.62 11.75 3.06
CA ARG A 194 -3.41 10.91 1.87
C ARG A 194 -4.67 10.09 1.55
N PRO A 195 -4.99 9.91 0.26
CA PRO A 195 -6.14 9.13 -0.16
C PRO A 195 -5.96 7.65 0.23
N GLY A 196 -7.09 6.95 0.36
CA GLY A 196 -7.09 5.55 0.76
C GLY A 196 -6.36 4.64 -0.25
N PRO A 197 -5.95 3.42 0.17
CA PRO A 197 -5.20 2.46 -0.65
C PRO A 197 -5.72 2.21 -2.05
N ARG A 198 -7.05 2.21 -2.19
CA ARG A 198 -7.77 1.86 -3.43
C ARG A 198 -8.30 3.08 -4.17
N ALA A 199 -8.00 4.28 -3.68
CA ALA A 199 -8.39 5.49 -4.36
C ALA A 199 -7.58 5.61 -5.65
N ALA A 200 -8.27 5.57 -6.78
CA ALA A 200 -7.67 5.63 -8.11
C ALA A 200 -8.45 6.60 -9.00
N ALA A 201 -7.71 7.30 -9.85
CA ALA A 201 -8.21 7.94 -11.04
C ALA A 201 -8.36 6.86 -12.12
N ASP A 202 -9.59 6.42 -12.35
CA ASP A 202 -9.91 5.41 -13.34
C ASP A 202 -10.07 6.07 -14.72
N LEU A 203 -9.16 5.76 -15.65
CA LEU A 203 -9.20 6.18 -17.05
C LEU A 203 -9.69 5.04 -17.97
N ARG A 204 -10.08 3.90 -17.41
CA ARG A 204 -10.71 2.82 -18.18
C ARG A 204 -12.09 3.30 -18.62
N GLY A 205 -12.42 3.00 -19.88
CA GLY A 205 -13.67 3.41 -20.51
C GLY A 205 -13.59 4.72 -21.31
N PHE A 206 -12.49 5.47 -21.24
CA PHE A 206 -12.24 6.55 -22.21
C PHE A 206 -12.01 5.97 -23.60
N ARG A 207 -12.65 6.57 -24.62
CA ARG A 207 -12.52 6.19 -26.03
C ARG A 207 -11.42 6.96 -26.74
N ALA A 208 -11.23 8.23 -26.40
CA ALA A 208 -10.21 9.07 -27.00
C ALA A 208 -8.86 8.91 -26.30
N GLU A 209 -7.90 8.26 -26.97
CA GLU A 209 -6.55 8.03 -26.43
C GLU A 209 -5.80 9.34 -26.12
N TRP A 210 -6.03 10.40 -26.89
CA TRP A 210 -5.40 11.70 -26.65
C TRP A 210 -5.87 12.38 -25.37
N ILE A 211 -7.12 12.10 -24.94
CA ILE A 211 -7.64 12.54 -23.63
C ILE A 211 -6.95 11.74 -22.53
N VAL A 212 -6.81 10.42 -22.71
CA VAL A 212 -6.11 9.55 -21.75
C VAL A 212 -4.65 9.98 -21.58
N ALA A 213 -3.95 10.28 -22.68
CA ALA A 213 -2.58 10.79 -22.65
C ALA A 213 -2.48 12.11 -21.88
N ALA A 214 -3.33 13.09 -22.19
CA ALA A 214 -3.35 14.38 -21.51
C ALA A 214 -3.68 14.25 -20.01
N LEU A 215 -4.68 13.45 -19.65
CA LEU A 215 -5.06 13.21 -18.25
C LEU A 215 -3.94 12.49 -17.48
N THR A 216 -3.33 11.48 -18.09
CA THR A 216 -2.22 10.73 -17.48
C THR A 216 -1.04 11.66 -17.21
N HIS A 217 -0.67 12.46 -18.21
CA HIS A 217 0.43 13.41 -18.09
C HIS A 217 0.12 14.47 -17.01
N TRP A 218 -1.09 15.04 -17.04
CA TRP A 218 -1.51 16.04 -16.07
C TRP A 218 -1.53 15.50 -14.64
N LEU A 219 -2.09 14.30 -14.42
CA LEU A 219 -2.17 13.67 -13.10
C LEU A 219 -0.80 13.36 -12.50
N ARG A 220 0.17 12.95 -13.34
CA ARG A 220 1.52 12.57 -12.88
C ARG A 220 2.44 13.76 -12.61
N HIS A 221 2.25 14.88 -13.31
CA HIS A 221 3.18 16.01 -13.26
C HIS A 221 2.62 17.26 -12.58
N SER A 222 1.33 17.29 -12.24
CA SER A 222 0.74 18.42 -11.53
C SER A 222 0.74 18.20 -10.02
N ARG A 223 0.86 19.29 -9.27
CA ARG A 223 0.55 19.31 -7.84
C ARG A 223 -0.93 19.59 -7.65
N LEU A 224 -1.67 18.63 -7.11
CA LEU A 224 -3.12 18.73 -6.95
C LEU A 224 -3.58 18.01 -5.69
N ASN A 225 -4.82 18.26 -5.28
CA ASN A 225 -5.48 17.45 -4.25
C ASN A 225 -6.37 16.38 -4.89
N THR A 226 -6.71 15.36 -4.11
CA THR A 226 -7.51 14.19 -4.49
C THR A 226 -8.83 14.60 -5.11
N SER A 227 -9.51 15.61 -4.53
CA SER A 227 -10.79 16.09 -5.04
C SER A 227 -10.67 16.70 -6.44
N THR A 228 -9.53 17.32 -6.75
CA THR A 228 -9.24 17.93 -8.05
C THR A 228 -8.93 16.84 -9.08
N ALA A 229 -8.16 15.80 -8.72
CA ALA A 229 -7.93 14.64 -9.58
C ALA A 229 -9.26 14.02 -10.04
N VAL A 230 -10.10 13.65 -9.08
CA VAL A 230 -11.40 13.01 -9.33
C VAL A 230 -12.32 13.93 -10.13
N ARG A 231 -12.30 15.24 -9.84
CA ARG A 231 -13.11 16.21 -10.57
C ARG A 231 -12.67 16.34 -12.03
N MET A 232 -11.36 16.39 -12.28
CA MET A 232 -10.77 16.45 -13.60
C MET A 232 -11.17 15.24 -14.45
N VAL A 233 -10.93 14.03 -13.92
CA VAL A 233 -11.28 12.78 -14.61
C VAL A 233 -12.78 12.72 -14.89
N GLY A 234 -13.63 13.08 -13.92
CA GLY A 234 -15.08 13.06 -14.13
C GLY A 234 -15.57 14.08 -15.16
N ALA A 235 -14.96 15.27 -15.24
CA ALA A 235 -15.31 16.27 -16.24
C ALA A 235 -14.93 15.81 -17.66
N TRP A 236 -13.75 15.24 -17.81
CA TRP A 236 -13.26 14.76 -19.10
C TRP A 236 -13.88 13.44 -19.54
N ARG A 237 -14.34 12.60 -18.62
CA ARG A 237 -15.12 11.41 -18.96
C ARG A 237 -16.43 11.79 -19.63
N LEU A 238 -17.11 12.81 -19.10
CA LEU A 238 -18.32 13.34 -19.75
C LEU A 238 -18.00 13.94 -21.12
N ALA A 239 -16.88 14.66 -21.24
CA ALA A 239 -16.46 15.21 -22.53
C ALA A 239 -16.17 14.10 -23.54
N ASP A 240 -15.45 13.04 -23.15
CA ASP A 240 -15.17 11.87 -23.97
C ASP A 240 -16.46 11.19 -24.47
N GLU A 241 -17.45 10.99 -23.59
CA GLU A 241 -18.75 10.45 -23.96
C GLU A 241 -19.46 11.30 -25.03
N VAL A 242 -19.45 12.63 -24.88
CA VAL A 242 -20.07 13.55 -25.85
C VAL A 242 -19.31 13.57 -27.18
N LEU A 243 -17.98 13.60 -27.13
CA LEU A 243 -17.13 13.63 -28.32
C LEU A 243 -17.22 12.31 -29.09
N ALA A 244 -17.31 11.18 -28.38
CA ALA A 244 -17.44 9.87 -28.99
C ALA A 244 -18.77 9.68 -29.75
N VAL A 245 -19.84 10.38 -29.37
CA VAL A 245 -21.10 10.39 -30.15
C VAL A 245 -20.94 11.18 -31.44
N ARG A 246 -20.07 12.19 -31.45
CA ARG A 246 -19.84 13.06 -32.61
C ARG A 246 -18.81 12.50 -33.57
N ASP A 247 -17.97 11.59 -33.10
CA ASP A 247 -17.00 10.78 -33.86
C ASP A 247 -16.13 11.61 -34.80
N ARG A 248 -15.57 12.71 -34.26
CA ARG A 248 -14.69 13.61 -35.00
C ARG A 248 -13.23 13.41 -34.59
N PRO A 249 -12.31 13.37 -35.55
CA PRO A 249 -10.88 13.33 -35.25
C PRO A 249 -10.41 14.68 -34.66
N PRO A 250 -9.27 14.71 -33.94
CA PRO A 250 -8.79 15.89 -33.22
C PRO A 250 -8.65 17.17 -34.08
N ASP A 251 -8.27 17.03 -35.34
CA ASP A 251 -8.08 18.11 -36.32
C ASP A 251 -9.40 18.77 -36.78
N GLN A 252 -10.54 18.11 -36.57
CA GLN A 252 -11.88 18.60 -36.92
C GLN A 252 -12.67 19.08 -35.72
N LEU A 253 -12.08 19.05 -34.52
CA LEU A 253 -12.70 19.57 -33.32
C LEU A 253 -12.75 21.09 -33.37
N GLY A 254 -13.91 21.66 -33.02
CA GLY A 254 -14.10 23.10 -32.98
C GLY A 254 -15.08 23.56 -31.91
N ALA A 255 -15.50 24.83 -32.01
CA ALA A 255 -16.36 25.45 -31.01
C ALA A 255 -17.69 24.70 -30.79
N SER A 256 -18.26 24.14 -31.86
CA SER A 256 -19.54 23.41 -31.80
C SER A 256 -19.48 22.15 -30.94
N ASP A 257 -18.31 21.51 -30.87
CA ASP A 257 -18.09 20.29 -30.10
C ASP A 257 -17.96 20.63 -28.61
N MET A 258 -17.23 21.71 -28.27
CA MET A 258 -17.19 22.21 -26.90
C MET A 258 -18.54 22.76 -26.43
N ASP A 259 -19.31 23.43 -27.29
CA ASP A 259 -20.67 23.86 -26.94
C ASP A 259 -21.56 22.67 -26.59
N ALA A 260 -21.41 21.52 -27.29
CA ALA A 260 -22.12 20.30 -26.96
C ALA A 260 -21.72 19.76 -25.58
N VAL A 261 -20.41 19.71 -25.29
CA VAL A 261 -19.90 19.29 -23.96
C VAL A 261 -20.48 20.19 -22.86
N VAL A 262 -20.43 21.50 -23.04
CA VAL A 262 -20.92 22.48 -22.06
C VAL A 262 -22.42 22.35 -21.82
N ARG A 263 -23.22 22.11 -22.87
CA ARG A 263 -24.66 21.83 -22.72
C ARG A 263 -24.91 20.61 -21.83
N VAL A 264 -24.15 19.54 -22.03
CA VAL A 264 -24.30 18.32 -21.23
C VAL A 264 -23.84 18.54 -19.79
N VAL A 265 -22.79 19.34 -19.57
CA VAL A 265 -22.38 19.77 -18.22
C VAL A 265 -23.53 20.50 -17.51
N HIS A 266 -24.18 21.46 -18.20
CA HIS A 266 -25.30 22.19 -17.61
C HIS A 266 -26.50 21.29 -17.31
N SER A 267 -26.80 20.28 -18.15
CA SER A 267 -27.90 19.35 -17.89
C SER A 267 -27.58 18.30 -16.81
N ARG A 268 -26.31 17.95 -16.62
CA ARG A 268 -25.89 16.89 -15.69
C ARG A 268 -25.78 17.38 -14.25
N TRP A 269 -25.48 18.65 -14.04
CA TRP A 269 -25.31 19.25 -12.71
C TRP A 269 -26.16 20.50 -12.57
N ASP A 270 -27.14 20.48 -11.65
CA ASP A 270 -28.01 21.63 -11.37
C ASP A 270 -27.31 22.78 -10.63
N SER A 271 -26.25 22.45 -9.88
CA SER A 271 -25.52 23.44 -9.08
C SER A 271 -24.62 24.29 -9.97
N VAL A 272 -24.87 25.60 -10.00
CA VAL A 272 -24.02 26.61 -10.64
C VAL A 272 -22.57 26.51 -10.18
N ILE A 273 -22.35 26.22 -8.90
CA ILE A 273 -21.00 26.07 -8.32
C ILE A 273 -20.31 24.83 -8.91
N GLU A 274 -21.02 23.71 -9.00
CA GLU A 274 -20.45 22.48 -9.54
C GLU A 274 -20.24 22.57 -11.06
N GLN A 275 -21.18 23.16 -11.80
CA GLN A 275 -21.00 23.48 -13.22
C GLN A 275 -19.72 24.29 -13.44
N ARG A 276 -19.53 25.39 -12.68
CA ARG A 276 -18.32 26.21 -12.76
C ARG A 276 -17.05 25.41 -12.50
N ARG A 277 -17.06 24.57 -11.46
CA ARG A 277 -15.91 23.72 -11.11
C ARG A 277 -15.59 22.69 -12.20
N ARG A 278 -16.61 22.08 -12.83
CA ARG A 278 -16.42 21.11 -13.93
C ARG A 278 -15.90 21.78 -15.19
N LEU A 279 -16.49 22.90 -15.59
CA LEU A 279 -16.02 23.69 -16.73
C LEU A 279 -14.58 24.16 -16.52
N GLN A 280 -14.22 24.58 -15.30
CA GLN A 280 -12.85 24.95 -14.98
C GLN A 280 -11.86 23.79 -15.20
N MET A 281 -12.22 22.55 -14.90
CA MET A 281 -11.37 21.39 -15.18
C MET A 281 -11.15 21.16 -16.67
N LEU A 282 -12.20 21.32 -17.49
CA LEU A 282 -12.07 21.25 -18.95
C LEU A 282 -11.06 22.29 -19.46
N TRP A 283 -11.23 23.54 -19.06
CA TRP A 283 -10.34 24.64 -19.47
C TRP A 283 -8.91 24.45 -18.99
N GLN A 284 -8.75 23.95 -17.76
CA GLN A 284 -7.44 23.71 -17.19
C GLN A 284 -6.66 22.63 -17.95
N LEU A 285 -7.30 21.53 -18.35
CA LEU A 285 -6.61 20.50 -19.12
C LEU A 285 -6.31 20.96 -20.54
N ILE A 286 -7.23 21.65 -21.23
CA ILE A 286 -6.98 22.21 -22.57
C ILE A 286 -5.76 23.16 -22.51
N ALA A 287 -5.77 24.12 -21.59
CA ALA A 287 -4.67 25.07 -21.43
C ALA A 287 -3.37 24.39 -20.97
N TYR A 288 -3.45 23.27 -20.27
CA TYR A 288 -2.27 22.48 -19.90
C TYR A 288 -1.71 21.75 -21.11
N ALA A 289 -2.54 21.04 -21.86
CA ALA A 289 -2.10 20.17 -22.94
C ALA A 289 -1.47 20.93 -24.11
N HIS A 290 -1.97 22.12 -24.45
CA HIS A 290 -1.33 23.00 -25.43
C HIS A 290 0.02 23.60 -24.98
N ARG A 291 0.43 23.44 -23.71
CA ARG A 291 1.71 23.95 -23.18
C ARG A 291 2.76 22.86 -22.97
N VAL A 292 2.41 21.60 -23.20
CA VAL A 292 3.26 20.45 -22.90
C VAL A 292 3.75 19.88 -24.22
N ASP A 293 5.06 19.94 -24.44
CA ASP A 293 5.70 19.52 -25.69
C ASP A 293 5.46 18.03 -25.98
N GLU A 294 5.39 17.20 -24.93
CA GLU A 294 5.10 15.77 -25.03
C GLU A 294 3.69 15.44 -25.52
N LEU A 295 2.80 16.43 -25.56
CA LEU A 295 1.41 16.30 -26.04
C LEU A 295 1.17 17.05 -27.37
N ALA A 296 2.19 17.72 -27.91
CA ALA A 296 2.07 18.59 -29.08
C ALA A 296 1.63 17.83 -30.34
N ASP A 297 2.03 16.56 -30.48
CA ASP A 297 1.71 15.69 -31.61
C ASP A 297 0.20 15.59 -31.92
N VAL A 298 -0.65 15.62 -30.88
CA VAL A 298 -2.11 15.68 -31.04
C VAL A 298 -2.63 17.08 -30.79
N TRP A 299 -2.18 17.76 -29.75
CA TRP A 299 -2.80 19.00 -29.31
C TRP A 299 -2.52 20.20 -30.22
N ASP A 300 -1.44 20.20 -31.01
CA ASP A 300 -1.21 21.24 -32.03
C ASP A 300 -2.20 21.17 -33.20
N ARG A 301 -2.78 19.98 -33.43
CA ARG A 301 -3.80 19.78 -34.48
C ARG A 301 -5.19 20.20 -34.01
N ILE A 302 -5.43 20.25 -32.70
CA ILE A 302 -6.72 20.65 -32.14
C ILE A 302 -6.87 22.15 -32.31
N SER A 303 -7.96 22.56 -32.97
CA SER A 303 -8.24 23.97 -33.21
C SER A 303 -8.28 24.76 -31.89
N PRO A 304 -7.68 25.96 -31.82
CA PRO A 304 -7.85 26.86 -30.67
C PRO A 304 -9.31 27.23 -30.38
N GLN A 305 -10.20 27.05 -31.35
CA GLN A 305 -11.65 27.24 -31.19
C GLN A 305 -12.30 26.13 -30.35
N PHE A 306 -11.65 24.96 -30.22
CA PHE A 306 -12.02 23.91 -29.28
C PHE A 306 -11.58 24.31 -27.87
N GLY A 307 -12.24 25.32 -27.32
CA GLY A 307 -11.82 25.96 -26.08
C GLY A 307 -12.94 26.76 -25.42
N LYS A 308 -12.54 27.58 -24.45
CA LYS A 308 -13.48 28.38 -23.65
C LYS A 308 -14.08 29.50 -24.49
N ASN A 309 -15.40 29.51 -24.62
CA ASN A 309 -16.16 30.65 -25.12
C ASN A 309 -16.80 31.40 -23.93
N PRO A 310 -16.26 32.58 -23.53
CA PRO A 310 -16.72 33.30 -22.34
C PRO A 310 -18.16 33.85 -22.44
N VAL A 311 -18.73 33.91 -23.65
CA VAL A 311 -20.09 34.37 -23.90
C VAL A 311 -21.09 33.22 -23.70
N THR A 312 -20.83 32.06 -24.30
CA THR A 312 -21.78 30.93 -24.29
C THR A 312 -21.58 29.97 -23.12
N HIS A 313 -20.39 29.89 -22.53
CA HIS A 313 -20.04 28.90 -21.50
C HIS A 313 -20.19 29.40 -20.06
N ARG A 314 -21.10 30.35 -19.83
CA ARG A 314 -21.43 30.80 -18.48
C ARG A 314 -22.31 29.77 -17.76
N PRO A 315 -22.04 29.46 -16.47
CA PRO A 315 -22.92 28.64 -15.66
C PRO A 315 -24.36 29.16 -15.66
N ARG A 316 -25.34 28.26 -15.64
CA ARG A 316 -26.78 28.60 -15.67
C ARG A 316 -27.49 28.02 -14.46
N ALA A 317 -28.31 28.83 -13.81
CA ALA A 317 -29.22 28.34 -12.78
C ALA A 317 -30.26 27.42 -13.43
N SER A 318 -30.54 26.28 -12.79
CA SER A 318 -31.57 25.35 -13.25
C SER A 318 -32.95 26.03 -13.14
N ALA A 319 -33.78 25.93 -14.18
CA ALA A 319 -35.10 26.59 -14.25
C ALA A 319 -36.18 25.91 -13.37
N MET A 320 -35.83 24.90 -12.58
CA MET A 320 -36.73 24.26 -11.62
C MET A 320 -36.70 24.97 -10.27
N GLY A 321 -37.39 26.10 -10.19
CA GLY A 321 -37.51 26.87 -8.95
C GLY A 321 -38.56 27.97 -8.95
N ALA A 322 -39.51 27.97 -9.90
CA ALA A 322 -40.70 28.82 -9.83
C ALA A 322 -41.87 27.97 -9.30
N PRO A 323 -42.43 28.26 -8.10
CA PRO A 323 -43.68 27.66 -7.69
C PRO A 323 -44.84 28.23 -8.55
N PRO A 324 -45.96 27.48 -8.67
CA PRO A 324 -47.12 27.86 -9.48
C PRO A 324 -47.77 29.17 -9.05
#